data_AF-A0A0J9UYF1-F1
#
_entry.id   AF-A0A0J9UYF1-F1
#
_cell.length_a   1.000
_cell.length_b   1.000
_cell.length_c   1.000
_cell.angle_alpha   90.00
_cell.angle_beta   90.00
_cell.angle_gamma   90.00
#
_symmetry.space_group_name_H-M   'P 1'
#
loop_
_entity.id
_entity.type
_entity.pdbx_description
1 polymer ?
#
loop_
_entity_poly.entity_id
_entity_poly.type
_entity_poly.pdbx_seq_one_letter_code
_entity_poly.pdbx_strand_id
1 'polypeptide(L)'
;MTLFEAANPINYEQFCPDGWTKSEQHCIAPANYVGPCARKKLFASFERGMKRAYAEECNVEWPLLGREASDKYPKGSALRKRKYNIGPVEPLTGAIISGAVK
;
A
#
# COMPACT_ATOMS: atom_id res chain seq x y z
N MET A 1 19.20 1.13 -23.91
CA MET A 1 18.91 0.83 -22.50
C MET A 1 18.15 2.01 -21.91
N THR A 2 16.82 2.05 -22.06
CA THR A 2 16.00 3.00 -21.32
C THR A 2 15.15 2.17 -20.37
N LEU A 3 15.51 2.24 -19.09
CA LEU A 3 14.70 1.75 -18.00
C LEU A 3 13.31 2.37 -18.16
N PHE A 4 12.30 1.52 -18.40
CA PHE A 4 10.95 1.87 -17.99
C PHE A 4 11.00 1.95 -16.47
N GLU A 5 11.31 3.12 -15.92
CA GLU A 5 10.90 3.44 -14.57
C GLU A 5 9.39 3.24 -14.55
N ALA A 6 8.95 2.18 -13.87
CA ALA A 6 7.56 1.98 -13.57
C ALA A 6 7.13 3.17 -12.71
N ALA A 7 6.67 4.23 -13.37
CA ALA A 7 6.13 5.41 -12.73
C ALA A 7 4.93 4.93 -11.91
N ASN A 8 5.13 4.81 -10.60
CA ASN A 8 4.05 4.48 -9.69
C ASN A 8 3.13 5.70 -9.66
N PRO A 9 1.90 5.64 -10.19
CA PRO A 9 1.13 6.84 -10.43
C PRO A 9 0.62 7.41 -9.10
N ILE A 10 0.64 8.73 -8.93
CA ILE A 10 0.22 9.39 -7.68
C ILE A 10 -1.30 9.26 -7.49
N ASN A 11 -1.73 8.87 -6.29
CA ASN A 11 -3.12 8.71 -5.89
C ASN A 11 -3.72 10.01 -5.33
N TYR A 12 -4.16 10.89 -6.23
CA TYR A 12 -4.91 12.09 -5.87
C TYR A 12 -6.37 11.83 -5.46
N GLU A 13 -6.84 10.58 -5.51
CA GLU A 13 -8.15 10.22 -4.95
C GLU A 13 -8.10 10.23 -3.43
N GLN A 14 -6.90 10.10 -2.83
CA GLN A 14 -6.74 10.22 -1.39
C GLN A 14 -7.16 11.61 -0.89
N PHE A 15 -7.85 11.60 0.25
CA PHE A 15 -8.38 12.81 0.86
C PHE A 15 -7.28 13.78 1.33
N CYS A 16 -6.23 13.25 1.97
CA CYS A 16 -5.08 14.02 2.46
C CYS A 16 -3.79 13.63 1.73
N PRO A 17 -2.79 14.54 1.71
CA PRO A 17 -1.42 14.19 1.36
C PRO A 17 -0.86 13.07 2.25
N ASP A 18 0.20 12.43 1.81
CA ASP A 18 0.89 11.40 2.56
C ASP A 18 1.46 11.96 3.88
N GLY A 19 1.31 11.22 4.96
CA GLY A 19 1.71 11.65 6.31
C GLY A 19 0.84 12.75 6.94
N TRP A 20 -0.21 13.25 6.28
CA TRP A 20 -1.13 14.23 6.85
C TRP A 20 -2.30 13.55 7.56
N THR A 21 -2.72 14.11 8.70
CA THR A 21 -3.81 13.55 9.51
C THR A 21 -5.14 14.15 9.11
N LYS A 22 -6.13 13.31 8.81
CA LYS A 22 -7.51 13.76 8.57
C LYS A 22 -8.18 14.13 9.90
N SER A 23 -8.65 15.38 10.00
CA SER A 23 -9.44 15.91 11.10
C SER A 23 -10.75 16.47 10.53
N GLU A 24 -11.83 15.70 10.68
CA GLU A 24 -13.14 15.99 10.05
C GLU A 24 -13.03 16.15 8.52
N GLN A 25 -13.13 17.39 8.03
CA GLN A 25 -12.98 17.76 6.63
C GLN A 25 -11.59 18.36 6.31
N HIS A 26 -10.74 18.54 7.31
CA HIS A 26 -9.42 19.13 7.15
C HIS A 26 -8.34 18.06 7.12
N CYS A 27 -7.25 18.37 6.44
CA CYS A 27 -5.98 17.66 6.52
C CYS A 27 -5.01 18.52 7.30
N ILE A 28 -4.40 17.91 8.33
CA ILE A 28 -3.46 18.54 9.24
C ILE A 28 -2.07 17.97 8.94
N ALA A 29 -1.16 18.84 8.54
CA ALA A 29 0.23 18.55 8.32
C ALA A 29 0.92 18.11 9.61
N PRO A 30 1.91 17.21 9.53
CA PRO A 30 2.66 16.78 10.70
C PRO A 30 3.57 17.90 11.25
N ALA A 31 4.04 17.75 12.49
CA ALA A 31 4.83 18.77 13.18
C ALA A 31 6.19 19.09 12.51
N ASN A 32 6.69 18.19 11.67
CA ASN A 32 7.92 18.34 10.89
C ASN A 32 7.69 18.95 9.49
N TYR A 33 6.45 19.26 9.11
CA TYR A 33 6.19 19.94 7.85
C TYR A 33 6.75 21.37 7.91
N VAL A 34 7.67 21.66 6.99
CA VAL A 34 8.42 22.91 6.83
C VAL A 34 8.15 23.58 5.47
N GLY A 35 7.12 23.14 4.75
CA GLY A 35 6.74 23.71 3.46
C GLY A 35 6.07 25.08 3.58
N PRO A 36 5.94 25.82 2.45
CA PRO A 36 5.48 27.22 2.44
C PRO A 36 3.98 27.39 2.73
N CYS A 37 3.19 26.32 2.65
CA CYS A 37 1.74 26.39 2.79
C CYS A 37 1.24 26.17 4.23
N ALA A 38 -0.06 26.41 4.44
CA ALA A 38 -0.71 26.22 5.74
C ALA A 38 -0.71 24.75 6.19
N ARG A 39 -0.52 24.52 7.49
CA ARG A 39 -0.59 23.19 8.11
C ARG A 39 -1.99 22.61 8.16
N LYS A 40 -3.05 23.41 8.04
CA LYS A 40 -4.45 22.94 8.03
C LYS A 40 -5.08 23.36 6.72
N LYS A 41 -5.52 22.38 5.91
CA LYS A 41 -6.13 22.64 4.60
C LYS A 41 -7.35 21.76 4.37
N LEU A 42 -8.37 22.32 3.70
CA LEU A 42 -9.56 21.62 3.25
C LEU A 42 -9.37 21.20 1.79
N PHE A 43 -9.39 19.89 1.51
CA PHE A 43 -9.28 19.34 0.15
C PHE A 43 -10.60 18.75 -0.36
N ALA A 44 -11.70 18.88 0.40
CA ALA A 44 -12.99 18.30 0.04
C ALA A 44 -13.55 18.84 -1.30
N SER A 45 -13.23 20.09 -1.64
CA SER A 45 -13.62 20.74 -2.90
C SER A 45 -12.54 20.67 -3.98
N PHE A 46 -11.39 20.04 -3.72
CA PHE A 46 -10.26 20.03 -4.64
C PHE A 46 -10.37 18.85 -5.61
N GLU A 47 -10.37 19.17 -6.90
CA GLU A 47 -10.21 18.19 -7.97
C GLU A 47 -8.76 17.69 -8.03
N ARG A 48 -8.54 16.56 -8.71
CA ARG A 48 -7.22 15.95 -8.96
C ARG A 48 -6.16 16.96 -9.41
N GLY A 49 -6.50 17.84 -10.35
CA GLY A 49 -5.58 18.87 -10.84
C GLY A 49 -5.19 19.90 -9.77
N MET A 50 -6.14 20.32 -8.93
CA MET A 50 -5.86 21.24 -7.82
C MET A 50 -5.01 20.60 -6.73
N LYS A 51 -5.25 19.32 -6.41
CA LYS A 51 -4.40 18.58 -5.47
C LYS A 51 -2.97 18.45 -5.99
N ARG A 52 -2.80 18.19 -7.29
CA ARG A 52 -1.48 18.18 -7.94
C ARG A 52 -0.79 19.54 -7.85
N ALA A 53 -1.46 20.62 -8.20
CA ALA A 53 -0.88 21.96 -8.11
C ALA A 53 -0.47 22.29 -6.67
N TYR A 54 -1.31 21.93 -5.69
CA TYR A 54 -0.99 22.10 -4.28
C TYR A 54 0.21 21.25 -3.84
N ALA A 55 0.34 20.02 -4.36
CA ALA A 55 1.49 19.15 -4.11
C ALA A 55 2.81 19.83 -4.54
N GLU A 56 2.83 20.36 -5.76
CA GLU A 56 3.99 21.03 -6.36
C GLU A 56 4.30 22.36 -5.64
N GLU A 57 3.30 23.18 -5.35
CA GLU A 57 3.47 24.50 -4.72
C GLU A 57 3.87 24.40 -3.23
N CYS A 58 3.31 23.43 -2.51
CA CYS A 58 3.49 23.29 -1.08
C CYS A 58 4.59 22.30 -0.70
N ASN A 59 5.24 21.68 -1.68
CA ASN A 59 6.21 20.60 -1.47
C ASN A 59 5.64 19.48 -0.58
N VAL A 60 4.44 19.01 -0.94
CA VAL A 60 3.76 17.89 -0.28
C VAL A 60 3.50 16.80 -1.31
N GLU A 61 3.44 15.55 -0.86
CA GLU A 61 3.24 14.41 -1.76
C GLU A 61 1.93 13.72 -1.44
N TRP A 62 1.22 13.23 -2.45
CA TRP A 62 0.09 12.31 -2.26
C TRP A 62 0.59 10.87 -2.32
N PRO A 63 -0.10 9.92 -1.66
CA PRO A 63 0.31 8.51 -1.68
C PRO A 63 0.28 7.96 -3.10
N LEU A 64 1.01 6.88 -3.35
CA LEU A 64 1.10 6.24 -4.67
C LEU A 64 -0.03 5.20 -4.87
N LEU A 65 -0.53 5.07 -6.09
CA LEU A 65 -1.52 4.06 -6.50
C LEU A 65 -0.87 2.66 -6.45
N GLY A 66 -1.03 1.99 -5.31
CA GLY A 66 -0.43 0.67 -5.05
C GLY A 66 0.38 0.59 -3.76
N ARG A 67 0.54 1.70 -3.03
CA ARG A 67 1.02 1.71 -1.64
C ARG A 67 -0.13 1.81 -0.62
N GLU A 68 -1.32 1.36 -0.96
CA GLU A 68 -2.37 1.18 0.03
C GLU A 68 -2.04 -0.06 0.89
N ALA A 69 -1.47 0.18 2.07
CA ALA A 69 -1.34 -0.72 3.22
C ALA A 69 -0.21 -1.80 3.25
N SER A 70 1.05 -1.47 2.95
CA SER A 70 2.18 -2.36 3.29
C SER A 70 2.88 -2.08 4.64
N ASP A 71 2.64 -0.94 5.30
CA ASP A 71 3.26 -0.63 6.62
C ASP A 71 2.40 -0.99 7.84
N LYS A 72 1.24 -1.62 7.62
CA LYS A 72 0.44 -2.28 8.68
C LYS A 72 0.36 -3.80 8.51
N TYR A 73 1.08 -4.38 7.53
CA TYR A 73 1.20 -5.83 7.48
C TYR A 73 2.18 -6.25 8.58
N PRO A 74 1.77 -7.04 9.59
CA PRO A 74 2.75 -7.66 10.46
C PRO A 74 3.69 -8.44 9.55
N LYS A 75 5.00 -8.15 9.61
CA LYS A 75 6.05 -9.03 9.06
C LYS A 75 6.06 -10.32 9.88
N GLY A 76 4.97 -11.05 9.86
CA GLY A 76 4.84 -12.42 10.26
C GLY A 76 4.81 -13.21 8.97
N SER A 77 5.93 -13.81 8.63
CA SER A 77 6.03 -14.93 7.71
C SER A 77 5.14 -16.08 8.19
N ALA A 78 3.82 -15.94 8.03
CA ALA A 78 2.92 -17.08 8.01
C ALA A 78 2.83 -17.53 6.56
N LEU A 79 3.96 -18.03 6.03
CA LEU A 79 3.87 -19.08 5.03
C LEU A 79 3.03 -20.15 5.72
N ARG A 80 1.73 -20.24 5.39
CA ARG A 80 0.97 -21.46 5.66
C ARG A 80 1.76 -22.53 4.94
N LYS A 81 2.68 -23.21 5.65
CA LYS A 81 3.22 -24.49 5.23
C LYS A 81 1.99 -25.38 5.11
N ARG A 82 1.35 -25.38 3.94
CA ARG A 82 0.42 -26.43 3.59
C ARG A 82 1.28 -27.68 3.72
N LYS A 83 0.98 -28.54 4.68
CA LYS A 83 1.62 -29.84 4.86
C LYS A 83 1.00 -30.74 3.79
N TYR A 84 1.36 -30.52 2.52
CA TYR A 84 0.99 -31.46 1.48
C TYR A 84 1.97 -32.64 1.63
N ASN A 85 1.43 -33.82 1.89
CA ASN A 85 2.22 -35.03 1.99
C ASN A 85 2.66 -35.38 0.56
N ILE A 86 3.94 -35.27 0.23
CA ILE A 86 4.47 -35.71 -1.06
C ILE A 86 4.90 -37.16 -0.88
N GLY A 87 4.28 -38.09 -1.61
CA GLY A 87 4.60 -39.51 -1.57
C GLY A 87 4.05 -40.26 -2.78
N PRO A 88 4.38 -41.55 -2.95
CA PRO A 88 3.87 -42.37 -4.04
C PRO A 88 2.34 -42.40 -3.99
N VAL A 89 1.69 -42.20 -5.15
CA VAL A 89 0.24 -42.26 -5.29
C VAL A 89 -0.18 -43.64 -5.75
N GLU A 90 -1.20 -44.23 -5.13
CA GLU A 90 -1.77 -45.48 -5.61
C GLU A 90 -2.59 -45.24 -6.90
N PRO A 91 -2.37 -46.01 -7.99
CA PRO A 91 -3.05 -45.77 -9.27
C PRO A 91 -4.56 -45.96 -9.25
N LEU A 92 -5.10 -46.74 -8.32
CA LEU A 92 -6.52 -47.13 -8.29
C LEU A 92 -7.36 -46.17 -7.43
N THR A 93 -6.85 -45.78 -6.26
CA THR A 93 -7.59 -44.90 -5.34
C THR A 93 -7.11 -43.45 -5.35
N GLY A 94 -5.94 -43.16 -5.93
CA GLY A 94 -5.35 -41.81 -5.90
C GLY A 94 -4.85 -41.39 -4.51
N ALA A 95 -4.80 -42.30 -3.55
CA ALA A 95 -4.33 -42.04 -2.19
C ALA A 95 -2.80 -41.99 -2.12
N ILE A 96 -2.26 -41.15 -1.22
CA ILE A 96 -0.82 -41.05 -0.99
C ILE A 96 -0.38 -42.11 0.02
N ILE A 97 0.50 -43.01 -0.43
CA ILE A 97 1.03 -44.14 0.33
C ILE A 97 2.02 -43.60 1.37
N SER A 98 1.49 -43.18 2.53
CA SER A 98 2.29 -42.80 3.69
C SER A 98 2.60 -44.09 4.46
N GLY A 99 3.78 -44.68 4.24
CA GLY A 99 4.17 -45.95 4.85
C GLY A 99 4.17 -45.87 6.38
N ALA A 100 3.16 -46.45 7.02
CA ALA A 100 3.23 -46.84 8.42
C ALA A 100 4.07 -48.12 8.50
N VAL A 101 5.37 -47.96 8.74
CA VAL A 101 6.21 -49.07 9.22
C VAL A 101 5.72 -49.44 10.62
N LYS A 102 5.18 -50.65 10.74
CA LYS A 102 5.32 -51.49 11.92
C LYS A 102 5.89 -52.83 11.47
#